data_AF-S3MAR8-F1
#
_entry.id   AF-S3MAR8-F1
#
_cell.length_a   1.000
_cell.length_b   1.000
_cell.length_c   1.000
_cell.angle_alpha   90.00
_cell.angle_beta   90.00
_cell.angle_gamma   90.00
#
_symmetry.space_group_name_H-M   'P 1'
#
loop_
_entity.id
_entity.type
_entity.pdbx_description
1 polymer ?
#
loop_
_entity_poly.entity_id
_entity_poly.type
_entity_poly.pdbx_seq_one_letter_code
_entity_poly.pdbx_strand_id
1 'polypeptide(L)'
;MRMKKTGKQVAILVDEYDKPLLQTMGVNEALNEQYRNELKAFYSVIKTCDEYIRFAFLTGVTKFSKISIFSDLNNLKDISLHETYAGICGITQKELEDNFEPEIQALAERQGLDYPQAIAALKQWYDGYLFHPAGEGMYNPFSLLNAFDYKEIKSFWFSTGTPTFLVNFLKEAHYFIPDLDGNVELDESGLQTYRAVAQDALPILFQAGYLTIKEYISDIRLYRLGFPNDEVRYGFFENLLPAYSDVPFGQTGVWVGRFVQDIRKGDVNGFMERMQALIAGISYDNFSSKELKLREQNYQTAVYLIFALMGQFVQTEVHCYSTAMDGGCSTQQRCFGSAETPMFFVKQKSKTF
;
A
#
# COMPACT_ATOMS: atom_id res chain seq x y z
N MET A 1 29.73 11.82 -23.30
CA MET A 1 30.42 11.02 -24.36
C MET A 1 29.46 10.33 -25.34
N ARG A 2 28.34 9.72 -24.91
CA ARG A 2 27.41 9.00 -25.81
C ARG A 2 26.61 9.90 -26.77
N MET A 3 26.13 11.06 -26.29
CA MET A 3 25.45 12.07 -27.12
C MET A 3 26.36 12.57 -28.25
N LYS A 4 27.61 12.95 -27.94
CA LYS A 4 28.62 13.35 -28.95
C LYS A 4 28.86 12.30 -30.05
N LYS A 5 28.64 11.01 -29.76
CA LYS A 5 28.79 9.91 -30.73
C LYS A 5 27.50 9.58 -31.51
N THR A 6 26.33 9.85 -30.95
CA THR A 6 25.04 9.35 -31.48
C THR A 6 24.05 10.45 -31.87
N GLY A 7 24.29 11.69 -31.46
CA GLY A 7 23.35 12.81 -31.59
C GLY A 7 22.07 12.66 -30.74
N LYS A 8 21.95 11.59 -29.95
CA LYS A 8 20.74 11.32 -29.15
C LYS A 8 20.90 11.81 -27.72
N GLN A 9 19.87 12.49 -27.23
CA GLN A 9 19.71 12.81 -25.81
C GLN A 9 19.53 11.53 -24.98
N VAL A 10 19.88 11.59 -23.69
CA VAL A 10 19.86 10.45 -22.76
C VAL A 10 18.59 10.48 -21.91
N ALA A 11 18.01 9.32 -21.64
CA ALA A 11 16.99 9.15 -20.60
C ALA A 11 17.65 8.71 -19.30
N ILE A 12 17.26 9.32 -18.19
CA ILE A 12 17.75 8.98 -16.85
C ILE A 12 16.60 8.35 -16.08
N LEU A 13 16.78 7.11 -15.61
CA LEU A 13 15.83 6.41 -14.76
C LEU A 13 16.51 6.22 -13.40
N VAL A 14 15.90 6.73 -12.34
CA VAL A 14 16.39 6.56 -10.97
C VAL A 14 15.29 5.88 -10.17
N ASP A 15 15.59 4.68 -9.70
CA ASP A 15 14.70 3.95 -8.81
C ASP A 15 15.11 4.11 -7.35
N GLU A 16 14.13 4.03 -6.46
CA GLU A 16 14.26 4.18 -5.02
C GLU A 16 15.11 5.39 -4.59
N TYR A 17 14.89 6.55 -5.23
CA TYR A 17 15.72 7.74 -5.04
C TYR A 17 15.80 8.22 -3.59
N ASP A 18 14.82 7.87 -2.76
CA ASP A 18 14.62 8.28 -1.38
C ASP A 18 15.08 7.26 -0.34
N LYS A 19 15.47 6.05 -0.75
CA LYS A 19 15.85 4.95 0.14
C LYS A 19 16.94 5.30 1.15
N PRO A 20 18.05 5.99 0.80
CA PRO A 20 19.07 6.36 1.78
C PRO A 20 18.52 7.25 2.89
N LEU A 21 17.56 8.12 2.58
CA LEU A 21 16.94 9.00 3.56
C LEU A 21 15.94 8.25 4.44
N LEU A 22 15.14 7.34 3.86
CA LEU A 22 14.23 6.50 4.65
C LEU A 22 14.96 5.65 5.69
N GLN A 23 16.10 5.06 5.32
CA GLN A 23 16.85 4.17 6.19
C GLN A 23 17.54 4.87 7.37
N THR A 24 17.81 6.16 7.25
CA THR A 24 18.51 6.94 8.27
C THR A 24 17.56 7.79 9.13
N MET A 25 16.33 7.99 8.67
CA MET A 25 15.30 8.77 9.35
C MET A 25 15.00 8.22 10.74
N GLY A 26 15.06 9.08 11.76
CA GLY A 26 14.79 8.70 13.15
C GLY A 26 15.85 7.78 13.80
N VAL A 27 16.89 7.40 13.05
CA VAL A 27 17.97 6.51 13.53
C VAL A 27 19.30 7.25 13.62
N ASN A 28 19.66 8.00 12.57
CA ASN A 28 20.93 8.74 12.52
C ASN A 28 20.77 10.03 11.71
N GLU A 29 20.46 11.12 12.42
CA GLU A 29 20.19 12.42 11.80
C GLU A 29 21.41 12.99 11.07
N ALA A 30 22.62 12.81 11.62
CA ALA A 30 23.85 13.28 10.99
C ALA A 30 24.11 12.59 9.64
N LEU A 31 23.87 11.28 9.57
CA LEU A 31 23.98 10.52 8.33
C LEU A 31 22.85 10.85 7.35
N ASN A 32 21.63 11.11 7.86
CA ASN A 32 20.52 11.57 7.02
C ASN A 32 20.84 12.89 6.32
N GLU A 33 21.39 13.86 7.04
CA GLU A 33 21.82 15.14 6.46
C GLU A 33 22.98 14.96 5.47
N GLN A 34 23.92 14.05 5.73
CA GLN A 34 24.98 13.74 4.78
C GLN A 34 24.41 13.20 3.46
N TYR A 35 23.56 12.17 3.52
CA TYR A 35 22.92 11.60 2.31
C TYR A 35 22.05 12.61 1.58
N ARG A 36 21.35 13.48 2.31
CA ARG A 36 20.55 14.56 1.71
C ARG A 36 21.44 15.50 0.88
N ASN A 37 22.58 15.90 1.42
CA ASN A 37 23.52 16.79 0.73
C ASN A 37 24.17 16.11 -0.50
N GLU A 38 24.52 14.83 -0.40
CA GLU A 38 25.07 14.05 -1.52
C GLU A 38 24.05 13.90 -2.67
N LEU A 39 22.81 13.53 -2.34
CA LEU A 39 21.73 13.44 -3.32
C LEU A 39 21.44 14.80 -3.96
N LYS A 40 21.41 15.87 -3.16
CA LYS A 40 21.21 17.23 -3.66
C LYS A 40 22.30 17.62 -4.67
N ALA A 41 23.56 17.34 -4.35
CA ALA A 41 24.68 17.57 -5.26
C ALA A 41 24.54 16.76 -6.56
N PHE A 42 24.19 15.48 -6.46
CA PHE A 42 23.99 14.59 -7.61
C PHE A 42 22.91 15.12 -8.57
N TYR A 43 21.72 15.45 -8.05
CA TYR A 43 20.64 15.95 -8.90
C TYR A 43 20.94 17.33 -9.48
N SER A 44 21.64 18.20 -8.74
CA SER A 44 22.07 19.50 -9.27
C SER A 44 22.93 19.35 -10.53
N VAL A 45 23.81 18.34 -10.59
CA VAL A 45 24.60 18.02 -11.81
C VAL A 45 23.70 17.55 -12.96
N ILE A 46 22.64 16.79 -12.68
CA ILE A 46 21.67 16.39 -13.71
C ILE A 46 21.01 17.62 -14.32
N LYS A 47 20.62 18.60 -13.49
CA LYS A 47 20.00 19.84 -13.96
C LYS A 47 20.91 20.66 -14.89
N THR A 48 22.22 20.73 -14.62
CA THR A 48 23.15 21.46 -15.50
C THR A 48 23.41 20.76 -16.83
N CYS A 49 22.96 19.52 -16.98
CA CYS A 49 23.09 18.73 -18.19
C CYS A 49 21.77 18.62 -19.00
N ASP A 50 20.79 19.50 -18.74
CA ASP A 50 19.44 19.41 -19.32
C ASP A 50 19.41 19.36 -20.85
N GLU A 51 20.30 20.09 -21.55
CA GLU A 51 20.43 20.05 -23.01
C GLU A 51 20.70 18.64 -23.56
N TYR A 52 21.34 17.78 -22.76
CA TYR A 52 21.70 16.41 -23.13
C TYR A 52 20.64 15.38 -22.70
N ILE A 53 19.63 15.79 -21.94
CA ILE A 53 18.67 14.89 -21.30
C ILE A 53 17.33 15.00 -22.04
N ARG A 54 16.81 13.85 -22.47
CA ARG A 54 15.49 13.76 -23.10
C ARG A 54 14.39 13.84 -22.05
N PHE A 55 14.54 13.08 -20.98
CA PHE A 55 13.74 13.15 -19.77
C PHE A 55 14.48 12.45 -18.62
N ALA A 56 14.11 12.79 -17.39
CA ALA A 56 14.46 12.03 -16.20
C ALA A 56 13.16 11.53 -15.54
N PHE A 57 13.18 10.27 -15.12
CA PHE A 57 12.09 9.60 -14.44
C PHE A 57 12.60 9.07 -13.11
N LEU A 58 12.02 9.56 -12.02
CA LEU A 58 12.41 9.18 -10.67
C LEU A 58 11.25 8.46 -10.00
N THR A 59 11.54 7.30 -9.42
CA THR A 59 10.60 6.50 -8.61
C THR A 59 11.11 6.36 -7.19
N GLY A 60 10.19 6.44 -6.24
CA GLY A 60 10.47 6.30 -4.82
C GLY A 60 9.19 6.13 -4.02
N VAL A 61 9.34 5.88 -2.73
CA VAL A 61 8.21 5.55 -1.83
C VAL A 61 7.55 6.83 -1.31
N THR A 62 8.35 7.83 -0.99
CA THR A 62 7.93 9.03 -0.27
C THR A 62 8.33 10.29 -0.99
N LYS A 63 7.65 11.40 -0.69
CA LYS A 63 7.83 12.68 -1.38
C LYS A 63 8.88 13.58 -0.72
N PHE A 64 10.05 13.05 -0.37
CA PHE A 64 11.20 13.87 0.12
C PHE A 64 11.58 15.01 -0.85
N SER A 65 11.13 14.90 -2.11
CA SER A 65 11.71 15.60 -3.23
C SER A 65 11.52 17.12 -3.16
N LYS A 66 10.31 17.62 -2.88
CA LYS A 66 10.04 19.05 -3.16
C LYS A 66 10.66 20.05 -2.17
N ILE A 67 11.06 19.64 -0.96
CA ILE A 67 11.40 20.62 0.10
C ILE A 67 12.88 20.60 0.52
N SER A 68 13.62 19.48 0.42
CA SER A 68 14.99 19.42 0.98
C SER A 68 16.10 19.04 -0.02
N ILE A 69 15.88 18.07 -0.90
CA ILE A 69 16.90 17.60 -1.87
C ILE A 69 16.82 18.36 -3.20
N PHE A 70 15.60 18.72 -3.64
CA PHE A 70 15.37 19.30 -4.96
C PHE A 70 14.97 20.78 -4.89
N SER A 71 15.33 21.50 -3.81
CA SER A 71 15.22 22.96 -3.77
C SER A 71 15.88 23.62 -4.98
N ASP A 72 16.93 22.98 -5.50
CA ASP A 72 17.71 23.45 -6.63
C ASP A 72 17.18 22.87 -7.96
N LEU A 73 16.24 21.91 -7.92
CA LEU A 73 15.52 21.30 -9.06
C LEU A 73 14.07 21.77 -9.10
N ASN A 74 13.88 22.98 -9.61
CA ASN A 74 12.57 23.61 -9.78
C ASN A 74 11.82 23.17 -11.06
N ASN A 75 12.32 22.18 -11.81
CA ASN A 75 11.79 21.73 -13.09
C ASN A 75 11.11 20.34 -13.03
N LEU A 76 10.89 19.79 -11.83
CA LEU A 76 10.24 18.49 -11.64
C LEU A 76 8.72 18.60 -11.70
N LYS A 77 8.08 17.75 -12.51
CA LYS A 77 6.64 17.53 -12.52
C LYS A 77 6.29 16.28 -11.71
N ASP A 78 5.55 16.48 -10.61
CA ASP A 78 4.95 15.37 -9.87
C ASP A 78 3.74 14.84 -10.64
N ILE A 79 3.80 13.56 -11.05
CA ILE A 79 2.72 12.87 -11.75
C ILE A 79 2.09 11.74 -10.93
N SER A 80 2.44 11.64 -9.64
CA SER A 80 1.98 10.56 -8.74
C SER A 80 0.45 10.49 -8.57
N LEU A 81 -0.22 11.64 -8.65
CA LEU A 81 -1.68 11.76 -8.58
C LEU A 81 -2.25 12.39 -9.84
N HIS A 82 -1.57 12.27 -10.97
CA HIS A 82 -2.01 12.85 -12.23
C HIS A 82 -2.80 11.83 -13.02
N GLU A 83 -4.04 12.14 -13.37
CA GLU A 83 -4.99 11.24 -14.05
C GLU A 83 -4.37 10.50 -15.25
N THR A 84 -3.72 11.23 -16.17
CA THR A 84 -3.06 10.65 -17.36
C THR A 84 -2.05 9.53 -17.06
N TYR A 85 -1.47 9.51 -15.86
CA TYR A 85 -0.46 8.54 -15.44
C TYR A 85 -0.98 7.57 -14.39
N ALA A 86 -2.28 7.58 -14.06
CA ALA A 86 -2.84 6.78 -12.98
C ALA A 86 -2.66 5.26 -13.17
N GLY A 87 -2.56 4.79 -14.43
CA GLY A 87 -2.32 3.39 -14.77
C GLY A 87 -0.85 3.02 -15.01
N ILE A 88 0.12 3.93 -14.83
CA ILE A 88 1.53 3.66 -15.21
C ILE A 88 2.22 2.61 -14.31
N CYS A 89 1.73 2.40 -13.09
CA CYS A 89 2.33 1.51 -12.09
C CYS A 89 1.34 0.45 -11.62
N GLY A 90 0.91 -0.41 -12.53
CA GLY A 90 -0.01 -1.51 -12.23
C GLY A 90 -0.38 -2.29 -13.47
N ILE A 91 -1.30 -3.23 -13.27
CA ILE A 91 -2.02 -3.92 -14.35
C ILE A 91 -3.49 -3.58 -14.15
N THR A 92 -4.18 -3.13 -15.19
CA THR A 92 -5.63 -2.89 -15.16
C THR A 92 -6.40 -4.22 -15.21
N GLN A 93 -7.66 -4.22 -14.77
CA GLN A 93 -8.56 -5.37 -14.97
C GLN A 93 -8.61 -5.82 -16.44
N LYS A 94 -8.63 -4.85 -17.36
CA LYS A 94 -8.67 -5.13 -18.78
C LYS A 94 -7.38 -5.78 -19.27
N GLU A 95 -6.23 -5.25 -18.90
CA GLU A 95 -4.93 -5.85 -19.27
C GLU A 95 -4.75 -7.24 -18.67
N LEU A 96 -5.27 -7.47 -17.46
CA LEU A 96 -5.31 -8.79 -16.84
C LEU A 96 -6.09 -9.78 -17.72
N GLU A 97 -7.33 -9.44 -18.09
CA GLU A 97 -8.19 -10.32 -18.88
C GLU A 97 -7.70 -10.50 -20.32
N ASP A 98 -7.18 -9.43 -20.94
CA ASP A 98 -6.73 -9.45 -22.34
C ASP A 98 -5.41 -10.24 -22.53
N ASN A 99 -4.54 -10.32 -21.51
CA ASN A 99 -3.17 -10.82 -21.68
C ASN A 99 -2.80 -12.03 -20.81
N PHE A 100 -3.60 -12.40 -19.80
CA PHE A 100 -3.26 -13.47 -18.85
C PHE A 100 -4.28 -14.62 -18.79
N GLU A 101 -5.11 -14.80 -19.82
CA GLU A 101 -6.09 -15.91 -19.88
C GLU A 101 -5.47 -17.29 -19.57
N PRO A 102 -4.30 -17.69 -20.16
CA PRO A 102 -3.69 -18.98 -19.86
C PRO A 102 -3.27 -19.13 -18.39
N GLU A 103 -2.72 -18.07 -17.80
CA GLU A 103 -2.26 -18.04 -16.41
C GLU A 103 -3.43 -18.10 -15.42
N ILE A 104 -4.51 -17.36 -15.70
CA ILE A 104 -5.75 -17.38 -14.91
C ILE A 104 -6.38 -18.77 -14.96
N GLN A 105 -6.42 -19.41 -16.13
CA GLN A 105 -6.94 -20.77 -16.29
C GLN A 105 -6.12 -21.78 -15.49
N ALA A 106 -4.79 -21.70 -15.57
CA ALA A 106 -3.89 -22.59 -14.82
C ALA A 106 -4.00 -22.40 -13.29
N LEU A 107 -4.20 -21.15 -12.84
CA LEU A 107 -4.48 -20.83 -11.45
C LEU A 107 -5.83 -21.43 -11.01
N ALA A 108 -6.88 -21.24 -11.81
CA ALA A 108 -8.22 -21.73 -11.53
C ALA A 108 -8.23 -23.26 -11.36
N GLU A 109 -7.61 -23.99 -12.31
CA GLU A 109 -7.50 -25.45 -12.27
C GLU A 109 -6.78 -25.95 -11.01
N ARG A 110 -5.66 -25.31 -10.63
CA ARG A 110 -4.90 -25.72 -9.44
C ARG A 110 -5.67 -25.44 -8.15
N GLN A 111 -6.42 -24.34 -8.10
CA GLN A 111 -7.16 -23.92 -6.90
C GLN A 111 -8.57 -24.54 -6.82
N GLY A 112 -8.98 -25.29 -7.84
CA GLY A 112 -10.33 -25.88 -7.91
C GLY A 112 -11.43 -24.82 -8.06
N LEU A 113 -11.13 -23.70 -8.72
CA LEU A 113 -12.04 -22.60 -9.00
C LEU A 113 -12.47 -22.65 -10.47
N ASP A 114 -13.64 -22.09 -10.78
CA ASP A 114 -13.95 -21.71 -12.15
C ASP A 114 -13.24 -20.39 -12.55
N TYR A 115 -13.22 -20.09 -13.84
CA TYR A 115 -12.51 -18.91 -14.36
C TYR A 115 -13.04 -17.58 -13.78
N PRO A 116 -14.37 -17.33 -13.71
CA PRO A 116 -14.91 -16.16 -13.01
C PRO A 116 -14.52 -16.07 -11.53
N GLN A 117 -14.53 -17.18 -10.80
CA GLN A 117 -14.11 -17.24 -9.39
C GLN A 117 -12.62 -16.92 -9.25
N ALA A 118 -11.77 -17.39 -10.15
CA ALA A 118 -10.34 -17.07 -10.16
C ALA A 118 -10.11 -15.56 -10.37
N ILE A 119 -10.82 -14.94 -11.33
CA ILE A 119 -10.77 -13.48 -11.52
C ILE A 119 -11.22 -12.74 -10.25
N ALA A 120 -12.36 -13.14 -9.67
CA ALA A 120 -12.88 -12.50 -8.46
C ALA A 120 -11.90 -12.62 -7.29
N ALA A 121 -11.27 -13.78 -7.11
CA ALA A 121 -10.29 -14.01 -6.07
C ALA A 121 -9.00 -13.20 -6.31
N LEU A 122 -8.51 -13.12 -7.55
CA LEU A 122 -7.38 -12.25 -7.92
C LEU A 122 -7.69 -10.78 -7.64
N LYS A 123 -8.90 -10.32 -8.00
CA LYS A 123 -9.35 -8.95 -7.75
C LYS A 123 -9.38 -8.64 -6.26
N GLN A 124 -10.04 -9.49 -5.46
CA GLN A 124 -10.12 -9.33 -4.02
C GLN A 124 -8.73 -9.26 -3.35
N TRP A 125 -7.78 -10.07 -3.83
CA TRP A 125 -6.49 -10.23 -3.19
C TRP A 125 -5.41 -9.25 -3.68
N TYR A 126 -5.46 -8.81 -4.94
CA TYR A 126 -4.35 -8.07 -5.57
C TYR A 126 -4.74 -6.74 -6.23
N ASP A 127 -6.02 -6.45 -6.47
CA ASP A 127 -6.49 -5.19 -7.09
C ASP A 127 -6.66 -4.06 -6.06
N GLY A 128 -6.95 -2.84 -6.53
CA GLY A 128 -7.53 -1.79 -5.70
C GLY A 128 -6.59 -0.63 -5.39
N TYR A 129 -5.36 -0.64 -5.89
CA TYR A 129 -4.52 0.55 -5.86
C TYR A 129 -5.10 1.63 -6.78
N LEU A 130 -5.30 2.82 -6.23
CA LEU A 130 -5.89 3.95 -6.93
C LEU A 130 -4.95 5.15 -6.85
N PHE A 131 -4.50 5.62 -8.00
CA PHE A 131 -3.53 6.71 -8.11
C PHE A 131 -4.18 8.06 -8.44
N HIS A 132 -5.42 8.07 -8.90
CA HIS A 132 -6.21 9.28 -9.10
C HIS A 132 -7.70 8.97 -8.83
N PRO A 133 -8.50 9.89 -8.26
CA PRO A 133 -9.92 9.64 -8.00
C PRO A 133 -10.74 9.21 -9.21
N ALA A 134 -10.40 9.70 -10.40
CA ALA A 134 -11.03 9.30 -11.67
C ALA A 134 -10.31 8.13 -12.38
N GLY A 135 -9.29 7.54 -11.74
CA GLY A 135 -8.58 6.38 -12.26
C GLY A 135 -9.32 5.08 -12.01
N GLU A 136 -8.75 3.99 -12.51
CA GLU A 136 -9.23 2.63 -12.25
C GLU A 136 -8.41 1.95 -11.14
N GLY A 137 -8.94 0.86 -10.59
CA GLY A 137 -8.20 -0.01 -9.67
C GLY A 137 -7.05 -0.70 -10.41
N MET A 138 -5.87 -0.64 -9.81
CA MET A 138 -4.66 -1.27 -10.31
C MET A 138 -4.31 -2.49 -9.48
N TYR A 139 -4.00 -3.58 -10.18
CA TYR A 139 -3.37 -4.76 -9.61
C TYR A 139 -1.90 -4.49 -9.32
N ASN A 140 -1.43 -5.02 -8.19
CA ASN A 140 -0.01 -5.10 -7.87
C ASN A 140 0.68 -6.09 -8.83
N PRO A 141 1.59 -5.65 -9.72
CA PRO A 141 2.20 -6.55 -10.70
C PRO A 141 3.05 -7.64 -10.04
N PHE A 142 3.80 -7.31 -8.99
CA PHE A 142 4.65 -8.29 -8.31
C PHE A 142 3.82 -9.42 -7.71
N SER A 143 2.80 -9.08 -6.92
CA SER A 143 1.96 -10.10 -6.28
C SER A 143 1.16 -10.92 -7.29
N LEU A 144 0.63 -10.27 -8.33
CA LEU A 144 -0.13 -10.93 -9.39
C LEU A 144 0.72 -11.91 -10.20
N LEU A 145 1.91 -11.50 -10.63
CA LEU A 145 2.81 -12.35 -11.41
C LEU A 145 3.31 -13.54 -10.59
N ASN A 146 3.59 -13.35 -9.30
CA ASN A 146 3.91 -14.46 -8.41
C ASN A 146 2.71 -15.39 -8.22
N ALA A 147 1.48 -14.88 -8.12
CA ALA A 147 0.30 -15.71 -8.02
C ALA A 147 0.15 -16.63 -9.24
N PHE A 148 0.49 -16.15 -10.43
CA PHE A 148 0.51 -16.95 -11.66
C PHE A 148 1.64 -17.97 -11.73
N ASP A 149 2.86 -17.59 -11.32
CA ASP A 149 4.01 -18.51 -11.30
C ASP A 149 3.75 -19.70 -10.36
N TYR A 150 3.40 -19.39 -9.11
CA TYR A 150 3.08 -20.38 -8.08
C TYR A 150 1.74 -21.07 -8.32
N LYS A 151 0.84 -20.44 -9.10
CA LYS A 151 -0.55 -20.84 -9.32
C LYS A 151 -1.33 -20.90 -7.99
N GLU A 152 -1.03 -19.99 -7.08
CA GLU A 152 -1.59 -19.93 -5.73
C GLU A 152 -1.81 -18.48 -5.30
N ILE A 153 -2.96 -18.22 -4.68
CA ILE A 153 -3.26 -16.92 -4.08
C ILE A 153 -2.63 -16.88 -2.69
N LYS A 154 -1.60 -16.06 -2.54
CA LYS A 154 -0.79 -15.90 -1.33
C LYS A 154 -0.35 -14.45 -1.13
N SER A 155 0.15 -14.15 0.06
CA SER A 155 0.74 -12.85 0.39
C SER A 155 2.22 -12.83 -0.04
N PHE A 156 2.48 -12.30 -1.23
CA PHE A 156 3.82 -12.14 -1.80
C PHE A 156 4.46 -10.83 -1.38
N TRP A 157 3.70 -9.73 -1.35
CA TRP A 157 4.20 -8.40 -1.01
C TRP A 157 4.77 -8.33 0.42
N PHE A 158 4.09 -8.98 1.37
CA PHE A 158 4.47 -8.95 2.80
C PHE A 158 5.68 -9.83 3.16
N SER A 159 6.07 -10.77 2.30
CA SER A 159 7.29 -11.55 2.49
C SER A 159 8.56 -10.68 2.50
N THR A 160 8.46 -9.43 2.04
CA THR A 160 9.55 -8.43 1.96
C THR A 160 9.75 -7.59 3.23
N GLY A 161 9.03 -7.90 4.31
CA GLY A 161 9.17 -7.27 5.63
C GLY A 161 8.44 -5.93 5.76
N THR A 162 7.54 -5.86 6.73
CA THR A 162 6.95 -4.60 7.20
C THR A 162 8.00 -3.82 7.97
N PRO A 163 8.24 -2.55 7.64
CA PRO A 163 9.16 -1.76 8.43
C PRO A 163 8.64 -1.61 9.86
N THR A 164 9.40 -2.09 10.85
CA THR A 164 9.10 -1.95 12.29
C THR A 164 8.80 -0.50 12.68
N PHE A 165 9.35 0.46 11.94
CA PHE A 165 9.06 1.88 12.16
C PHE A 165 7.55 2.18 12.05
N LEU A 166 6.81 1.67 11.05
CA LEU A 166 5.39 2.01 10.89
C LEU A 166 4.54 1.57 12.07
N VAL A 167 4.85 0.38 12.59
CA VAL A 167 4.19 -0.17 13.78
C VAL A 167 4.47 0.71 15.00
N ASN A 168 5.72 1.14 15.18
CA ASN A 168 6.09 2.06 16.26
C ASN A 168 5.38 3.42 16.13
N PHE A 169 5.31 3.98 14.93
CA PHE A 169 4.62 5.26 14.68
C PHE A 169 3.14 5.19 15.04
N LEU A 170 2.41 4.13 14.65
CA LEU A 170 1.00 3.97 15.02
C LEU A 170 0.81 3.80 16.53
N LYS A 171 1.74 3.11 17.18
CA LYS A 171 1.72 2.89 18.63
C LYS A 171 2.00 4.18 19.41
N GLU A 172 3.01 4.95 18.99
CA GLU A 172 3.37 6.24 19.58
C GLU A 172 2.30 7.30 19.35
N ALA A 173 1.67 7.31 18.17
CA ALA A 173 0.57 8.20 17.84
C ALA A 173 -0.75 7.82 18.53
N HIS A 174 -0.80 6.66 19.21
CA HIS A 174 -2.02 6.11 19.79
C HIS A 174 -3.17 6.07 18.77
N TYR A 175 -2.87 5.62 17.56
CA TYR A 175 -3.83 5.60 16.47
C TYR A 175 -4.92 4.53 16.72
N PHE A 176 -6.17 4.86 16.39
CA PHE A 176 -7.26 3.89 16.45
C PHE A 176 -7.23 3.01 15.21
N ILE A 177 -6.55 1.86 15.31
CA ILE A 177 -6.30 0.93 14.19
C ILE A 177 -7.54 0.59 13.34
N PRO A 178 -8.76 0.43 13.90
CA PRO A 178 -9.96 0.19 13.08
C PRO A 178 -10.24 1.28 12.04
N ASP A 179 -9.81 2.52 12.24
CA ASP A 179 -10.05 3.61 11.28
C ASP A 179 -9.25 3.44 9.98
N LEU A 180 -8.14 2.70 10.00
CA LEU A 180 -7.30 2.43 8.82
C LEU A 180 -8.08 1.73 7.69
N ASP A 181 -9.23 1.15 8.02
CA ASP A 181 -10.05 0.36 7.11
C ASP A 181 -11.24 1.16 6.57
N GLY A 182 -10.95 2.29 5.92
CA GLY A 182 -11.95 3.09 5.19
C GLY A 182 -12.49 4.33 5.91
N ASN A 183 -11.97 4.67 7.09
CA ASN A 183 -12.37 5.88 7.84
C ASN A 183 -11.26 6.94 7.95
N VAL A 184 -10.12 6.71 7.29
CA VAL A 184 -9.05 7.70 7.19
C VAL A 184 -9.48 8.80 6.23
N GLU A 185 -9.49 10.05 6.67
CA GLU A 185 -9.74 11.21 5.81
C GLU A 185 -8.53 12.15 5.80
N LEU A 186 -8.05 12.49 4.60
CA LEU A 186 -6.96 13.47 4.39
C LEU A 186 -7.35 14.44 3.28
N ASP A 187 -6.92 15.69 3.37
CA ASP A 187 -6.97 16.63 2.26
C ASP A 187 -5.75 16.45 1.33
N GLU A 188 -5.68 17.22 0.25
CA GLU A 188 -4.55 17.17 -0.68
C GLU A 188 -3.22 17.50 0.01
N SER A 189 -3.22 18.44 0.96
CA SER A 189 -2.01 18.81 1.69
C SER A 189 -1.53 17.70 2.62
N GLY A 190 -2.44 16.98 3.28
CA GLY A 190 -2.16 15.79 4.09
C GLY A 190 -1.53 14.67 3.27
N LEU A 191 -2.07 14.36 2.08
CA LEU A 191 -1.46 13.36 1.18
C LEU A 191 -0.02 13.72 0.75
N GLN A 192 0.28 15.01 0.68
CA GLN A 192 1.59 15.53 0.28
C GLN A 192 2.53 15.78 1.47
N THR A 193 2.02 15.72 2.70
CA THR A 193 2.82 16.04 3.88
C THR A 193 3.90 14.99 4.08
N TYR A 194 5.13 15.48 4.16
CA TYR A 194 6.33 14.70 4.44
C TYR A 194 6.93 15.03 5.80
N ARG A 195 6.53 16.15 6.44
CA ARG A 195 7.16 16.55 7.70
C ARG A 195 7.02 15.42 8.69
N ALA A 196 8.15 14.83 9.04
CA ALA A 196 8.37 13.93 10.16
C ALA A 196 8.16 14.67 11.49
N VAL A 197 7.06 15.43 11.60
CA VAL A 197 6.44 15.63 12.91
C VAL A 197 5.89 14.26 13.24
N ALA A 198 6.49 13.61 14.22
CA ALA A 198 6.36 12.20 14.55
C ALA A 198 4.94 11.73 14.93
N GLN A 199 3.89 12.50 14.62
CA GLN A 199 2.51 12.24 15.02
C GLN A 199 1.55 11.94 13.86
N ASP A 200 1.97 12.03 12.58
CA ASP A 200 1.08 11.73 11.46
C ASP A 200 1.57 10.56 10.59
N ALA A 201 1.15 9.35 10.97
CA ALA A 201 1.51 8.11 10.27
C ALA A 201 0.76 7.94 8.92
N LEU A 202 -0.36 8.65 8.74
CA LEU A 202 -1.28 8.42 7.63
C LEU A 202 -0.69 8.77 6.25
N PRO A 203 0.00 9.92 6.07
CA PRO A 203 0.67 10.23 4.82
C PRO A 203 1.72 9.18 4.47
N ILE A 204 2.44 8.65 5.47
CA ILE A 204 3.46 7.62 5.25
C ILE A 204 2.83 6.28 4.86
N LEU A 205 1.74 5.87 5.51
CA LEU A 205 1.01 4.65 5.15
C LEU A 205 0.46 4.73 3.72
N PHE A 206 -0.08 5.89 3.33
CA PHE A 206 -0.46 6.15 1.94
C PHE A 206 0.75 6.14 1.00
N GLN A 207 1.89 6.69 1.43
CA GLN A 207 3.14 6.75 0.68
C GLN A 207 3.74 5.37 0.41
N ALA A 208 3.83 4.54 1.44
CA ALA A 208 4.32 3.18 1.38
C ALA A 208 3.39 2.17 0.69
N GLY A 209 2.16 2.58 0.36
CA GLY A 209 1.19 1.72 -0.34
C GLY A 209 0.40 0.80 0.59
N TYR A 210 0.37 1.05 1.89
CA TYR A 210 -0.54 0.38 2.82
C TYR A 210 -1.96 0.95 2.69
N LEU A 211 -2.08 2.25 2.42
CA LEU A 211 -3.35 2.91 2.15
C LEU A 211 -3.43 3.41 0.71
N THR A 212 -4.64 3.38 0.18
CA THR A 212 -4.99 3.90 -1.14
C THR A 212 -6.24 4.78 -1.06
N ILE A 213 -6.52 5.53 -2.13
CA ILE A 213 -7.76 6.28 -2.26
C ILE A 213 -8.90 5.27 -2.40
N LYS A 214 -9.95 5.41 -1.59
CA LYS A 214 -11.21 4.69 -1.72
C LYS A 214 -12.31 5.58 -2.27
N GLU A 215 -12.30 6.86 -1.89
CA GLU A 215 -13.27 7.85 -2.35
C GLU A 215 -12.66 9.25 -2.33
N TYR A 216 -13.11 10.12 -3.23
CA TYR A 216 -12.84 11.55 -3.17
C TYR A 216 -14.15 12.31 -3.02
N ILE A 217 -14.30 12.97 -1.87
CA ILE A 217 -15.49 13.73 -1.47
C ILE A 217 -15.30 15.17 -1.95
N SER A 218 -15.79 15.45 -3.17
CA SER A 218 -15.41 16.64 -3.94
C SER A 218 -15.87 17.99 -3.35
N ASP A 219 -17.01 18.01 -2.65
CA ASP A 219 -17.59 19.23 -2.07
C ASP A 219 -16.74 19.80 -0.93
N ILE A 220 -16.11 18.92 -0.14
CA ILE A 220 -15.19 19.28 0.95
C ILE A 220 -13.70 19.00 0.63
N ARG A 221 -13.40 18.50 -0.57
CA ARG A 221 -12.06 18.20 -1.09
C ARG A 221 -11.26 17.23 -0.21
N LEU A 222 -11.93 16.23 0.35
CA LEU A 222 -11.32 15.19 1.18
C LEU A 222 -11.16 13.87 0.43
N TYR A 223 -10.09 13.16 0.74
CA TYR A 223 -9.81 11.81 0.31
C TYR A 223 -10.10 10.85 1.46
N ARG A 224 -10.97 9.87 1.22
CA ARG A 224 -11.16 8.74 2.10
C ARG A 224 -10.19 7.64 1.70
N LEU A 225 -9.41 7.14 2.66
CA LEU A 225 -8.39 6.13 2.44
C LEU A 225 -8.71 4.81 3.13
N GLY A 226 -8.17 3.72 2.60
CA GLY A 226 -8.26 2.38 3.17
C GLY A 226 -7.25 1.43 2.53
N PHE A 227 -7.21 0.18 2.99
CA PHE A 227 -6.33 -0.84 2.41
C PHE A 227 -6.72 -1.15 0.96
N PRO A 228 -5.77 -1.32 0.03
CA PRO A 228 -6.08 -1.59 -1.38
C PRO A 228 -6.82 -2.92 -1.56
N ASN A 229 -6.31 -3.98 -0.95
CA ASN A 229 -6.80 -5.36 -1.05
C ASN A 229 -6.54 -6.15 0.24
N ASP A 230 -6.99 -7.41 0.23
CA ASP A 230 -6.84 -8.36 1.32
C ASP A 230 -5.38 -8.76 1.59
N GLU A 231 -4.52 -8.86 0.57
CA GLU A 231 -3.08 -9.12 0.79
C GLU A 231 -2.48 -8.07 1.71
N VAL A 232 -2.73 -6.79 1.41
CA VAL A 232 -2.17 -5.68 2.18
C VAL A 232 -2.83 -5.56 3.54
N ARG A 233 -4.15 -5.68 3.60
CA ARG A 233 -4.94 -5.58 4.84
C ARG A 233 -4.53 -6.65 5.86
N TYR A 234 -4.57 -7.92 5.47
CA TYR A 234 -4.27 -9.01 6.40
C TYR A 234 -2.80 -9.06 6.75
N GLY A 235 -1.90 -8.87 5.78
CA GLY A 235 -0.47 -8.80 6.08
C GLY A 235 -0.15 -7.67 7.08
N PHE A 236 -0.84 -6.54 6.98
CA PHE A 236 -0.62 -5.41 7.90
C PHE A 236 -1.10 -5.75 9.31
N PHE A 237 -2.30 -6.30 9.45
CA PHE A 237 -2.83 -6.73 10.74
C PHE A 237 -1.98 -7.84 11.38
N GLU A 238 -1.44 -8.78 10.59
CA GLU A 238 -0.56 -9.83 11.10
C GLU A 238 0.71 -9.26 11.76
N ASN A 239 1.24 -8.17 11.22
CA ASN A 239 2.41 -7.47 11.76
C ASN A 239 2.07 -6.54 12.94
N LEU A 240 0.84 -6.03 13.02
CA LEU A 240 0.40 -5.22 14.15
C LEU A 240 0.11 -6.06 15.40
N LEU A 241 -0.48 -7.25 15.27
CA LEU A 241 -0.96 -8.03 16.42
C LEU A 241 0.12 -8.22 17.52
N PRO A 242 1.38 -8.60 17.21
CA PRO A 242 2.43 -8.74 18.23
C PRO A 242 2.79 -7.43 18.95
N ALA A 243 2.53 -6.27 18.36
CA ALA A 243 2.82 -4.97 18.97
C ALA A 243 1.76 -4.53 19.99
N TYR A 244 0.56 -5.11 19.91
CA TYR A 244 -0.60 -4.79 20.75
C TYR A 244 -1.05 -5.97 21.64
N SER A 245 -0.36 -7.12 21.59
CA SER A 245 -0.69 -8.33 22.36
C SER A 245 0.56 -9.12 22.73
N ASP A 246 0.41 -10.18 23.52
CA ASP A 246 1.52 -11.08 23.88
C ASP A 246 1.79 -12.18 22.87
N VAL A 247 1.13 -12.13 21.71
CA VAL A 247 1.40 -13.08 20.64
C VAL A 247 2.83 -12.90 20.16
N PRO A 248 3.69 -13.94 20.23
CA PRO A 248 5.06 -13.82 19.76
C PRO A 248 5.10 -13.53 18.26
N PHE A 249 6.08 -12.71 17.84
CA PHE A 249 6.31 -12.45 16.42
C PHE A 249 6.49 -13.77 15.65
N GLY A 250 5.80 -13.90 14.51
CA GLY A 250 5.78 -15.12 13.71
C GLY A 250 4.78 -16.20 14.16
N GLN A 251 4.08 -16.02 15.29
CA GLN A 251 3.02 -16.95 15.70
C GLN A 251 1.61 -16.46 15.35
N THR A 252 1.44 -15.23 14.86
CA THR A 252 0.12 -14.64 14.57
C THR A 252 -0.82 -15.58 13.82
N GLY A 253 -0.39 -16.14 12.68
CA GLY A 253 -1.22 -17.05 11.88
C GLY A 253 -1.66 -18.32 12.64
N VAL A 254 -0.79 -18.89 13.48
CA VAL A 254 -1.13 -20.07 14.30
C VAL A 254 -2.18 -19.73 15.34
N TRP A 255 -2.06 -18.55 15.97
CA TRP A 255 -3.04 -18.09 16.97
C TRP A 255 -4.40 -17.80 16.36
N VAL A 256 -4.45 -17.05 15.26
CA VAL A 256 -5.69 -16.76 14.52
C VAL A 256 -6.34 -18.06 14.03
N GLY A 257 -5.54 -18.99 13.49
CA GLY A 257 -6.04 -20.29 13.05
C GLY A 257 -6.70 -21.11 14.17
N ARG A 258 -6.19 -21.03 15.41
CA ARG A 258 -6.81 -21.68 16.58
C ARG A 258 -8.16 -21.05 16.93
N PHE A 259 -8.27 -19.72 16.91
CA PHE A 259 -9.56 -19.06 17.13
C PHE A 259 -10.62 -19.47 16.10
N VAL A 260 -10.24 -19.57 14.82
CA VAL A 260 -11.13 -20.06 13.77
C VAL A 260 -11.55 -21.51 14.01
N GLN A 261 -10.62 -22.37 14.46
CA GLN A 261 -10.93 -23.76 14.80
C GLN A 261 -11.91 -23.87 15.97
N ASP A 262 -11.79 -23.03 16.99
CA ASP A 262 -12.71 -23.03 18.13
C ASP A 262 -14.13 -22.69 17.68
N ILE A 263 -14.28 -21.64 16.86
CA ILE A 263 -15.59 -21.27 16.29
C ILE A 263 -16.17 -22.42 15.48
N ARG A 264 -15.37 -23.04 14.58
CA ARG A 264 -15.83 -24.17 13.76
C ARG A 264 -16.27 -25.39 14.58
N LYS A 265 -15.67 -25.59 15.76
CA LYS A 265 -16.02 -26.68 16.69
C LYS A 265 -17.14 -26.31 17.66
N GLY A 266 -17.57 -25.04 17.70
CA GLY A 266 -18.49 -24.53 18.71
C GLY A 266 -17.89 -24.47 20.13
N ASP A 267 -16.55 -24.46 20.25
CA ASP A 267 -15.85 -24.45 21.54
C ASP A 267 -15.73 -23.02 22.10
N VAL A 268 -16.82 -22.55 22.69
CA VAL A 268 -16.91 -21.21 23.29
C VAL A 268 -15.92 -21.06 24.45
N ASN A 269 -15.73 -22.10 25.27
CA ASN A 269 -14.81 -22.04 26.41
C ASN A 269 -13.37 -21.91 25.93
N GLY A 270 -12.95 -22.75 24.98
CA GLY A 270 -11.62 -22.70 24.39
C GLY A 270 -11.33 -21.38 23.67
N PHE A 271 -12.35 -20.76 23.04
CA PHE A 271 -12.24 -19.42 22.47
C PHE A 271 -11.97 -18.37 23.56
N MET A 272 -12.78 -18.38 24.63
CA MET A 272 -12.69 -17.40 25.72
C MET A 272 -11.39 -17.53 26.53
N GLU A 273 -10.91 -18.75 26.79
CA GLU A 273 -9.62 -19.00 27.44
C GLU A 273 -8.45 -18.42 26.61
N ARG A 274 -8.49 -18.59 25.29
CA ARG A 274 -7.49 -18.00 24.38
C ARG A 274 -7.54 -16.47 24.37
N MET A 275 -8.74 -15.88 24.37
CA MET A 275 -8.91 -14.43 24.49
C MET A 275 -8.30 -13.92 25.80
N GLN A 276 -8.58 -14.61 26.92
CA GLN A 276 -8.02 -14.25 28.22
C GLN A 276 -6.49 -14.33 28.23
N ALA A 277 -5.91 -15.41 27.68
CA ALA A 277 -4.46 -15.58 27.62
C ALA A 277 -3.77 -14.47 26.82
N LEU A 278 -4.38 -14.00 25.73
CA LEU A 278 -3.86 -12.93 24.87
C LEU A 278 -3.91 -11.55 25.54
N ILE A 279 -4.91 -11.34 26.39
CA ILE A 279 -5.14 -10.11 27.15
C ILE A 279 -4.31 -10.09 28.45
N ALA A 280 -3.96 -11.26 28.99
CA ALA A 280 -3.34 -11.40 30.31
C ALA A 280 -1.88 -10.93 30.40
N GLY A 281 -1.07 -11.03 29.34
CA GLY A 281 0.32 -10.57 29.38
C GLY A 281 0.49 -9.07 29.05
N ILE A 282 -0.59 -8.39 28.64
CA ILE A 282 -0.65 -6.91 28.64
C ILE A 282 -0.64 -6.48 30.13
N SER A 283 0.57 -6.26 30.67
CA SER A 283 0.88 -6.07 32.10
C SER A 283 -0.14 -5.21 32.87
N TYR A 284 -0.53 -5.68 34.07
CA TYR A 284 -1.55 -5.07 34.94
C TYR A 284 -0.99 -4.09 36.00
N ASP A 285 0.33 -3.92 36.11
CA ASP A 285 0.91 -3.40 37.36
C ASP A 285 1.07 -1.86 37.41
N ASN A 286 0.31 -1.26 38.35
CA ASN A 286 0.49 0.07 38.98
C ASN A 286 0.80 1.27 38.07
N PHE A 287 -0.20 1.72 37.32
CA PHE A 287 -0.07 2.85 36.42
C PHE A 287 -1.05 4.00 36.69
N SER A 288 -0.67 5.20 36.26
CA SER A 288 -1.45 6.44 36.28
C SER A 288 -2.70 6.37 35.40
N SER A 289 -3.65 7.29 35.57
CA SER A 289 -4.90 7.33 34.79
C SER A 289 -4.72 7.46 33.26
N LYS A 290 -3.58 8.01 32.81
CA LYS A 290 -3.23 8.12 31.38
C LYS A 290 -2.86 6.74 30.79
N GLU A 291 -2.10 5.95 31.53
CA GLU A 291 -1.65 4.62 31.13
C GLU A 291 -2.79 3.59 31.13
N LEU A 292 -3.80 3.77 31.99
CA LEU A 292 -5.04 2.98 31.95
C LEU A 292 -5.80 3.14 30.62
N LYS A 293 -5.91 4.36 30.08
CA LYS A 293 -6.56 4.60 28.78
C LYS A 293 -5.81 3.97 27.61
N LEU A 294 -4.48 4.08 27.63
CA LEU A 294 -3.62 3.45 26.61
C LEU A 294 -3.72 1.93 26.61
N ARG A 295 -3.93 1.36 27.80
CA ARG A 295 -4.15 -0.07 27.94
C ARG A 295 -5.49 -0.53 27.38
N GLU A 296 -6.57 0.17 27.71
CA GLU A 296 -7.90 -0.11 27.16
C GLU A 296 -7.88 -0.03 25.63
N GLN A 297 -7.17 0.95 25.08
CA GLN A 297 -6.95 1.06 23.64
C GLN A 297 -6.17 -0.11 23.06
N ASN A 298 -5.09 -0.56 23.71
CA ASN A 298 -4.34 -1.74 23.27
C ASN A 298 -5.22 -3.00 23.30
N TYR A 299 -6.08 -3.14 24.32
CA TYR A 299 -7.05 -4.24 24.38
C TYR A 299 -8.05 -4.21 23.25
N GLN A 300 -8.71 -3.07 23.03
CA GLN A 300 -9.66 -2.91 21.92
C GLN A 300 -8.99 -3.20 20.58
N THR A 301 -7.74 -2.75 20.41
CA THR A 301 -6.94 -2.99 19.21
C THR A 301 -6.62 -4.47 19.03
N ALA A 302 -6.15 -5.16 20.08
CA ALA A 302 -5.82 -6.59 20.00
C ALA A 302 -7.06 -7.43 19.68
N VAL A 303 -8.19 -7.16 20.34
CA VAL A 303 -9.47 -7.82 20.08
C VAL A 303 -9.90 -7.58 18.63
N TYR A 304 -9.89 -6.32 18.18
CA TYR A 304 -10.21 -5.96 16.80
C TYR A 304 -9.33 -6.72 15.80
N LEU A 305 -8.00 -6.72 16.01
CA LEU A 305 -7.05 -7.37 15.10
C LEU A 305 -7.30 -8.87 14.98
N ILE A 306 -7.64 -9.56 16.08
CA ILE A 306 -8.00 -10.98 16.04
C ILE A 306 -9.23 -11.19 15.18
N PHE A 307 -10.33 -10.47 15.44
CA PHE A 307 -11.56 -10.63 14.67
C PHE A 307 -11.39 -10.24 13.20
N ALA A 308 -10.63 -9.18 12.91
CA ALA A 308 -10.31 -8.76 11.56
C ALA A 308 -9.50 -9.85 10.83
N LEU A 309 -8.46 -10.41 11.46
CA LEU A 309 -7.65 -11.50 10.90
C LEU A 309 -8.44 -12.80 10.74
N MET A 310 -9.37 -13.09 11.64
CA MET A 310 -10.28 -14.23 11.48
C MET A 310 -11.16 -14.08 10.24
N GLY A 311 -11.52 -12.84 9.88
CA GLY A 311 -12.26 -12.51 8.66
C GLY A 311 -11.62 -13.06 7.39
N GLN A 312 -10.29 -13.22 7.36
CA GLN A 312 -9.56 -13.87 6.25
C GLN A 312 -10.05 -15.29 5.94
N PHE A 313 -10.60 -15.98 6.95
CA PHE A 313 -11.03 -17.37 6.85
C PHE A 313 -12.56 -17.55 6.86
N VAL A 314 -13.30 -16.43 6.85
CA VAL A 314 -14.75 -16.40 6.82
C VAL A 314 -15.19 -16.01 5.42
N GLN A 315 -15.60 -16.99 4.62
CA GLN A 315 -16.31 -16.70 3.37
C GLN A 315 -17.74 -16.29 3.75
N THR A 316 -18.11 -15.04 3.48
CA THR A 316 -19.53 -14.68 3.40
C THR A 316 -20.10 -15.37 2.18
N GLU A 317 -21.09 -16.23 2.36
CA GLU A 317 -21.94 -16.71 1.28
C GLU A 317 -22.62 -15.50 0.62
N VAL A 318 -22.02 -14.94 -0.44
CA VAL A 318 -22.66 -13.90 -1.24
C VAL A 318 -23.59 -14.62 -2.22
N HIS A 319 -24.88 -14.63 -1.90
CA HIS A 319 -25.92 -15.03 -2.84
C HIS A 319 -25.92 -14.12 -4.07
N CYS A 320 -25.35 -14.60 -5.19
CA CYS A 320 -25.52 -13.97 -6.50
C CYS A 320 -26.95 -14.17 -6.99
N TYR A 321 -27.79 -13.12 -6.93
CA TYR A 321 -28.99 -13.05 -7.75
C TYR A 321 -28.60 -12.61 -9.16
N SER A 322 -28.70 -13.54 -10.10
CA SER A 322 -28.68 -13.23 -11.53
C SER A 322 -30.11 -12.97 -12.00
N THR A 323 -30.36 -11.79 -12.55
CA THR A 323 -31.47 -11.59 -13.48
C THR A 323 -31.00 -10.72 -14.63
N ALA A 324 -30.94 -11.35 -15.80
CA ALA A 324 -30.90 -10.70 -17.09
C ALA A 324 -32.18 -9.88 -17.33
N MET A 325 -32.06 -8.73 -18.00
CA MET A 325 -33.04 -8.23 -18.97
C MET A 325 -32.47 -7.06 -19.78
N ASP A 326 -32.33 -7.30 -21.09
CA ASP A 326 -32.67 -6.46 -22.23
C ASP A 326 -32.45 -4.93 -22.21
N GLY A 327 -31.61 -4.47 -23.16
CA GLY A 327 -32.00 -3.35 -24.04
C GLY A 327 -31.11 -2.10 -24.07
N GLY A 328 -30.29 -2.00 -25.14
CA GLY A 328 -30.15 -0.73 -25.90
C GLY A 328 -28.87 0.10 -25.73
N CYS A 329 -28.04 0.12 -26.79
CA CYS A 329 -27.24 1.21 -27.41
C CYS A 329 -26.54 2.27 -26.51
N SER A 330 -25.32 2.77 -26.75
CA SER A 330 -24.66 3.10 -28.02
C SER A 330 -23.18 3.51 -27.83
N THR A 331 -22.45 3.53 -28.95
CA THR A 331 -21.00 3.58 -29.20
C THR A 331 -20.29 4.96 -29.26
N GLN A 332 -18.94 4.88 -29.23
CA GLN A 332 -17.87 5.72 -29.85
C GLN A 332 -17.45 7.03 -29.14
N GLN A 333 -16.18 7.41 -28.86
CA GLN A 333 -14.79 7.24 -29.39
C GLN A 333 -14.25 8.59 -29.91
N ARG A 334 -13.09 9.09 -29.42
CA ARG A 334 -11.91 9.61 -30.19
C ARG A 334 -10.89 10.43 -29.38
N CYS A 335 -9.67 10.48 -29.94
CA CYS A 335 -8.36 10.75 -29.36
C CYS A 335 -7.70 12.11 -29.79
N PHE A 336 -6.42 12.26 -29.36
CA PHE A 336 -5.31 13.17 -29.79
C PHE A 336 -5.22 14.53 -29.03
N GLY A 337 -4.08 15.09 -28.59
CA GLY A 337 -2.64 14.77 -28.65
C GLY A 337 -1.80 16.03 -28.94
N SER A 338 -0.82 16.43 -28.09
CA SER A 338 0.42 17.18 -28.46
C SER A 338 1.35 17.42 -27.26
N ALA A 339 2.66 17.46 -27.52
CA ALA A 339 3.75 17.31 -26.55
C ALA A 339 4.38 18.61 -26.04
N GLU A 340 4.75 18.61 -24.76
CA GLU A 340 5.86 19.35 -24.17
C GLU A 340 6.74 18.35 -23.42
N THR A 341 8.06 18.57 -23.37
CA THR A 341 9.03 17.61 -22.79
C THR A 341 9.03 17.71 -21.26
N PRO A 342 8.59 16.69 -20.51
CA PRO A 342 8.46 16.79 -19.07
C PRO A 342 9.52 15.97 -18.34
N MET A 343 9.93 16.44 -17.17
CA MET A 343 10.70 15.68 -16.19
C MET A 343 9.73 15.17 -15.14
N PHE A 344 9.70 13.86 -14.90
CA PHE A 344 8.58 13.21 -14.23
C PHE A 344 8.97 12.52 -12.94
N PHE A 345 8.04 12.58 -12.00
CA PHE A 345 8.13 11.85 -10.74
C PHE A 345 6.90 10.97 -10.59
N VAL A 346 7.12 9.66 -10.48
CA VAL A 346 6.05 8.71 -10.19
C VAL A 346 6.33 8.07 -8.84
N LYS A 347 5.34 8.18 -7.97
CA LYS A 347 5.29 7.37 -6.77
C LYS A 347 4.84 5.95 -7.14
N GLN A 348 5.67 4.97 -6.80
CA GLN A 348 5.20 3.58 -6.75
C GLN A 348 4.52 3.35 -5.40
N LYS A 349 3.21 3.06 -5.43
CA LYS A 349 2.58 2.37 -4.30
C LYS A 349 2.87 0.89 -4.53
N SER A 350 3.50 0.25 -3.57
CA SER A 350 4.07 -1.11 -3.64
C SER A 350 5.52 -1.16 -4.14
N LYS A 351 6.39 -1.63 -3.22
CA LYS A 351 7.70 -2.21 -3.51
C LYS A 351 7.60 -3.21 -4.68
N THR A 352 8.64 -3.27 -5.49
CA THR A 352 8.97 -4.34 -6.46
C THR A 352 8.27 -4.21 -7.83
N PHE A 353 9.05 -3.76 -8.82
CA PHE A 353 8.88 -4.13 -10.24
C PHE A 353 9.38 -5.56 -10.47
#